data_AF-A0A3M0XK54-F1
#
_entry.id   AF-A0A3M0XK54-F1
#
_cell.length_a   1.000
_cell.length_b   1.000
_cell.length_c   1.000
_cell.angle_alpha   90.00
_cell.angle_beta   90.00
_cell.angle_gamma   90.00
#
_symmetry.space_group_name_H-M   'P 1'
#
loop_
_entity.id
_entity.type
_entity.pdbx_description
1 polymer ?
#
loop_
_entity_poly.entity_id
_entity_poly.type
_entity_poly.pdbx_seq_one_letter_code
_entity_poly.pdbx_strand_id
1 'polypeptide(L)'
;VLDSALLMGPFDGLTYDSGAWSFVGIVDDVAVDHMDGRYVDLVRVRFVYSGTIRTAWVTAGATMPDGSYLSAGSWRSHDEMRSIMRPTATYVRVYAGGPDEPVATLDGVDWTACDTSWCAFARDVEGLWTLDDGLSTVFARSGMSLGWWPWGYLPWHIEVGRANVGWCDR
;
A
#
# COMPACT_ATOMS: atom_id res chain seq x y z
N VAL A 1 12.12 8.60 -18.04
CA VAL A 1 11.59 7.52 -18.89
C VAL A 1 11.66 6.25 -18.07
N LEU A 2 10.52 5.67 -17.70
CA LEU A 2 10.46 4.32 -17.12
C LEU A 2 10.40 3.33 -18.28
N ASP A 3 11.32 2.38 -18.30
CA ASP A 3 11.95 1.85 -19.51
C ASP A 3 11.66 0.35 -19.75
N SER A 4 10.87 0.09 -20.79
CA SER A 4 10.80 -1.12 -21.63
C SER A 4 10.61 -2.51 -21.01
N ALA A 5 9.99 -2.57 -19.84
CA ALA A 5 8.70 -3.23 -19.60
C ALA A 5 8.24 -2.64 -18.26
N LEU A 6 7.93 -3.34 -17.18
CA LEU A 6 8.31 -2.80 -15.86
C LEU A 6 9.11 -3.81 -15.06
N LEU A 7 10.24 -4.32 -15.59
CA LEU A 7 10.90 -3.89 -16.84
C LEU A 7 11.14 -5.02 -17.88
N MET A 8 10.75 -6.28 -17.60
CA MET A 8 10.54 -7.43 -18.53
C MET A 8 10.25 -8.77 -17.77
N GLY A 9 10.14 -8.75 -16.42
CA GLY A 9 9.88 -9.94 -15.58
C GLY A 9 8.40 -10.25 -15.33
N PRO A 10 8.07 -11.43 -14.75
CA PRO A 10 6.71 -11.84 -14.45
C PRO A 10 6.23 -11.11 -13.19
N PHE A 11 5.78 -9.88 -13.35
CA PHE A 11 5.00 -9.22 -12.32
C PHE A 11 3.62 -9.82 -12.36
N ASP A 12 3.26 -10.51 -11.28
CA ASP A 12 1.88 -10.89 -11.07
C ASP A 12 1.09 -9.59 -11.00
N GLY A 13 0.20 -9.44 -11.98
CA GLY A 13 -0.71 -8.33 -12.03
C GLY A 13 -1.64 -8.36 -10.83
N LEU A 14 -2.69 -7.57 -10.91
CA LEU A 14 -3.73 -7.63 -9.91
C LEU A 14 -4.39 -9.02 -9.90
N THR A 15 -4.32 -9.69 -8.75
CA THR A 15 -4.95 -10.99 -8.50
C THR A 15 -5.99 -10.82 -7.40
N TYR A 16 -7.15 -11.46 -7.57
CA TYR A 16 -8.13 -11.65 -6.51
C TYR A 16 -8.21 -13.13 -6.19
N ASP A 17 -7.79 -13.50 -4.99
CA ASP A 17 -7.85 -14.88 -4.50
C ASP A 17 -8.28 -14.92 -3.04
N SER A 18 -9.04 -15.95 -2.67
CA SER A 18 -9.47 -16.19 -1.29
C SER A 18 -10.14 -14.99 -0.58
N GLY A 19 -10.76 -14.09 -1.33
CA GLY A 19 -11.41 -12.88 -0.79
C GLY A 19 -10.50 -11.65 -0.70
N ALA A 20 -9.24 -11.74 -1.11
CA ALA A 20 -8.22 -10.70 -0.96
C ALA A 20 -7.66 -10.26 -2.32
N TRP A 21 -7.19 -9.01 -2.40
CA TRP A 21 -6.48 -8.51 -3.58
C TRP A 21 -4.98 -8.48 -3.34
N SER A 22 -4.21 -8.87 -4.34
CA SER A 22 -2.75 -8.77 -4.30
C SER A 22 -2.16 -8.31 -5.63
N PHE A 23 -1.00 -7.66 -5.57
CA PHE A 23 -0.21 -7.31 -6.76
C PHE A 23 1.28 -7.17 -6.42
N VAL A 24 2.14 -7.34 -7.42
CA VAL A 24 3.58 -7.05 -7.32
C VAL A 24 3.90 -5.82 -8.17
N GLY A 25 4.69 -4.88 -7.61
CA GLY A 25 5.09 -3.67 -8.33
C GLY A 25 6.40 -3.05 -7.85
N ILE A 26 6.77 -1.94 -8.47
CA ILE A 26 7.95 -1.14 -8.12
C ILE A 26 7.51 0.13 -7.42
N VAL A 27 8.14 0.46 -6.29
CA VAL A 27 7.91 1.74 -5.61
C VAL A 27 8.35 2.88 -6.52
N ASP A 28 7.48 3.83 -6.78
CA ASP A 28 7.71 5.02 -7.62
C ASP A 28 7.83 6.29 -6.78
N ASP A 29 7.27 6.30 -5.57
CA ASP A 29 7.29 7.44 -4.66
C ASP A 29 7.09 7.00 -3.20
N VAL A 30 7.58 7.80 -2.25
CA VAL A 30 7.38 7.61 -0.80
C VAL A 30 7.05 8.97 -0.20
N ALA A 31 5.87 9.10 0.39
CA ALA A 31 5.36 10.34 0.96
C ALA A 31 4.89 10.13 2.39
N VAL A 32 4.82 11.24 3.14
CA VAL A 32 4.22 11.27 4.48
C VAL A 32 3.02 12.17 4.40
N ASP A 33 1.88 11.66 4.82
CA ASP A 33 0.67 12.44 4.99
C ASP A 33 0.45 12.77 6.46
N HIS A 34 -0.02 13.98 6.73
CA HIS A 34 -0.29 14.46 8.08
C HIS A 34 -1.79 14.60 8.26
N MET A 35 -2.33 13.78 9.15
CA MET A 35 -3.68 13.91 9.66
C MET A 35 -3.61 14.43 11.09
N ASP A 36 -4.67 15.06 11.61
CA ASP A 36 -4.67 15.73 12.92
C ASP A 36 -4.00 14.88 14.02
N GLY A 37 -2.73 15.21 14.33
CA GLY A 37 -1.90 14.53 15.33
C GLY A 37 -1.38 13.13 14.96
N ARG A 38 -1.60 12.64 13.73
CA ARG A 38 -1.19 11.31 13.24
C ARG A 38 -0.40 11.45 11.93
N TYR A 39 0.73 10.75 11.82
CA TYR A 39 1.51 10.69 10.58
C TYR A 39 1.27 9.35 9.91
N VAL A 40 1.02 9.34 8.61
CA VAL A 40 0.91 8.12 7.80
C VAL A 40 1.93 8.13 6.68
N ASP A 41 2.64 7.02 6.58
CA ASP A 41 3.58 6.76 5.50
C ASP A 41 2.85 6.11 4.34
N LEU A 42 2.97 6.73 3.16
CA LEU A 42 2.36 6.28 1.91
C LEU A 42 3.45 5.92 0.91
N VAL A 43 3.26 4.83 0.18
CA VAL A 43 4.12 4.48 -0.96
C VAL A 43 3.29 4.39 -2.23
N ARG A 44 3.78 5.03 -3.30
CA ARG A 44 3.19 4.89 -4.65
C ARG A 44 3.87 3.71 -5.32
N VAL A 45 3.10 2.73 -5.76
CA VAL A 45 3.60 1.52 -6.40
C VAL A 45 3.12 1.46 -7.84
N ARG A 46 4.02 1.19 -8.79
CA ARG A 46 3.71 0.95 -10.20
C ARG A 46 3.66 -0.54 -10.50
N PHE A 47 2.59 -1.00 -11.14
CA PHE A 47 2.35 -2.42 -11.48
C PHE A 47 1.65 -2.56 -12.84
N VAL A 48 1.54 -3.79 -13.35
CA VAL A 48 0.89 -4.09 -14.64
C VAL A 48 -0.49 -4.68 -14.41
N TYR A 49 -1.50 -4.11 -15.06
CA TYR A 49 -2.87 -4.63 -15.06
C TYR A 49 -3.41 -4.69 -16.49
N SER A 50 -3.79 -5.89 -16.93
CA SER A 50 -4.30 -6.14 -18.30
C SER A 50 -3.41 -5.52 -19.38
N GLY A 51 -2.09 -5.66 -19.23
CA GLY A 51 -1.10 -5.12 -20.17
C GLY A 51 -0.86 -3.61 -20.09
N THR A 52 -1.51 -2.89 -19.16
CA THR A 52 -1.33 -1.45 -18.96
C THR A 52 -0.64 -1.17 -17.64
N ILE A 53 0.31 -0.23 -17.62
CA ILE A 53 0.94 0.23 -16.37
C ILE A 53 -0.06 1.05 -15.56
N ARG A 54 -0.21 0.70 -14.29
CA ARG A 54 -1.05 1.39 -13.30
C ARG A 54 -0.20 1.77 -12.09
N THR A 55 -0.70 2.72 -11.31
CA THR A 55 -0.12 3.15 -10.03
C THR A 55 -1.13 2.89 -8.93
N ALA A 56 -0.71 2.57 -7.71
CA ALA A 56 -1.57 2.56 -6.52
C ALA A 56 -0.83 3.25 -5.37
N TRP A 57 -1.54 4.02 -4.56
CA TRP A 57 -1.03 4.50 -3.28
C TRP A 57 -1.44 3.51 -2.20
N VAL A 58 -0.51 3.10 -1.35
CA VAL A 58 -0.76 2.16 -0.26
C VAL A 58 -0.16 2.68 1.04
N THR A 59 -0.88 2.44 2.13
CA THR A 59 -0.45 2.75 3.50
C THR A 59 0.64 1.77 3.91
N ALA A 60 1.83 2.30 4.19
CA ALA A 60 3.02 1.54 4.56
C ALA A 60 3.26 1.54 6.09
N GLY A 61 2.85 2.59 6.77
CA GLY A 61 3.00 2.71 8.22
C GLY A 61 2.27 3.91 8.79
N ALA A 62 2.16 3.98 10.11
CA ALA A 62 1.59 5.13 10.81
C ALA A 62 2.18 5.31 12.20
N THR A 63 2.24 6.58 12.64
CA THR A 63 2.54 6.93 14.03
C THR A 63 1.24 7.08 14.81
N MET A 64 1.13 6.28 15.86
CA MET A 64 -0.01 6.22 16.77
C MET A 64 -0.01 7.39 17.77
N PRO A 65 -1.16 7.73 18.38
CA PRO A 65 -1.23 8.79 19.39
C PRO A 65 -0.32 8.58 20.62
N ASP A 66 0.01 7.33 20.95
CA ASP A 66 0.95 6.98 22.02
C ASP A 66 2.43 7.11 21.60
N GLY A 67 2.69 7.54 20.36
CA GLY A 67 4.01 7.69 19.77
C GLY A 67 4.60 6.41 19.19
N SER A 68 3.92 5.26 19.33
CA SER A 68 4.37 4.02 18.70
C SER A 68 4.21 4.09 17.18
N TYR A 69 5.10 3.40 16.47
CA TYR A 69 5.03 3.26 15.02
C TYR A 69 4.52 1.88 14.66
N LEU A 70 3.45 1.81 13.87
CA LEU A 70 2.91 0.59 13.34
C LEU A 70 3.20 0.53 11.84
N SER A 71 3.62 -0.64 11.39
CA SER A 71 4.07 -0.90 10.01
C SER A 71 3.26 -2.03 9.43
N ALA A 72 2.90 -1.91 8.15
CA ALA A 72 2.32 -3.02 7.40
C ALA A 72 3.36 -3.81 6.60
N GLY A 73 4.65 -3.44 6.68
CA GLY A 73 5.75 -4.25 6.17
C GLY A 73 6.78 -4.62 7.24
N SER A 74 7.91 -5.18 6.81
CA SER A 74 8.91 -5.79 7.70
C SER A 74 9.81 -4.81 8.48
N TRP A 75 9.57 -3.51 8.39
CA TRP A 75 10.30 -2.46 9.11
C TRP A 75 9.59 -2.06 10.42
N ARG A 76 10.34 -1.41 11.32
CA ARG A 76 9.89 -1.01 12.66
C ARG A 76 9.90 0.51 12.90
N SER A 77 10.34 1.29 11.93
CA SER A 77 10.37 2.75 12.01
C SER A 77 10.26 3.40 10.63
N HIS A 78 9.97 4.69 10.64
CA HIS A 78 9.96 5.54 9.45
C HIS A 78 11.33 5.57 8.73
N ASP A 79 12.41 5.77 9.49
CA ASP A 79 13.77 5.84 8.93
C ASP A 79 14.17 4.51 8.28
N GLU A 80 13.80 3.39 8.93
CA GLU A 80 14.04 2.05 8.37
C GLU A 80 13.26 1.85 7.07
N MET A 81 11.97 2.19 7.03
CA MET A 81 11.15 2.13 5.81
C MET A 81 11.82 2.90 4.67
N ARG A 82 12.17 4.17 4.89
CA ARG A 82 12.79 5.03 3.87
C ARG A 82 14.15 4.53 3.41
N SER A 83 14.91 3.87 4.29
CA SER A 83 16.20 3.27 3.93
C SER A 83 16.05 2.05 3.01
N ILE A 84 14.95 1.31 3.16
CA ILE A 84 14.62 0.07 2.44
C ILE A 84 13.86 0.37 1.13
N MET A 85 12.90 1.30 1.17
CA MET A 85 12.04 1.69 0.06
C MET A 85 12.73 2.72 -0.82
N ARG A 86 13.55 2.25 -1.75
CA ARG A 86 14.22 3.08 -2.74
C ARG A 86 13.33 3.20 -3.97
N PRO A 87 12.83 4.41 -4.29
CA PRO A 87 12.05 4.62 -5.51
C PRO A 87 12.79 4.07 -6.72
N THR A 88 12.05 3.41 -7.60
CA THR A 88 12.48 2.71 -8.84
C THR A 88 13.38 1.48 -8.63
N ALA A 89 13.81 1.18 -7.41
CA ALA A 89 14.76 0.10 -7.11
C ALA A 89 14.22 -0.97 -6.15
N THR A 90 13.10 -0.71 -5.48
CA THR A 90 12.47 -1.65 -4.54
C THR A 90 11.23 -2.28 -5.16
N TYR A 91 11.20 -3.62 -5.16
CA TYR A 91 10.00 -4.39 -5.47
C TYR A 91 9.20 -4.59 -4.20
N VAL A 92 7.89 -4.37 -4.32
CA VAL A 92 6.96 -4.66 -3.25
C VAL A 92 5.89 -5.61 -3.77
N ARG A 93 5.56 -6.58 -2.94
CA ARG A 93 4.33 -7.33 -3.08
C ARG A 93 3.38 -6.83 -2.01
N VAL A 94 2.17 -6.52 -2.44
CA VAL A 94 1.16 -5.87 -1.63
C VAL A 94 -0.03 -6.80 -1.58
N TYR A 95 -0.55 -7.09 -0.38
CA TYR A 95 -1.73 -7.91 -0.15
C TYR A 95 -2.73 -7.15 0.71
N ALA A 96 -4.00 -7.16 0.32
CA ALA A 96 -5.11 -6.69 1.14
C ALA A 96 -5.87 -7.90 1.66
N GLY A 97 -5.56 -8.29 2.90
CA GLY A 97 -6.19 -9.39 3.60
C GLY A 97 -5.18 -10.43 4.10
N GLY A 98 -5.59 -11.14 5.15
CA GLY A 98 -4.77 -12.11 5.88
C GLY A 98 -5.51 -12.64 7.11
N PRO A 99 -4.96 -13.64 7.81
CA PRO A 99 -5.47 -14.01 9.12
C PRO A 99 -5.32 -12.80 10.06
N ASP A 100 -6.44 -12.30 10.58
CA ASP A 100 -6.54 -11.13 11.47
C ASP A 100 -6.40 -9.73 10.81
N GLU A 101 -6.52 -9.65 9.48
CA GLU A 101 -6.46 -8.41 8.70
C GLU A 101 -7.80 -8.12 7.98
N PRO A 102 -8.06 -6.87 7.52
CA PRO A 102 -9.32 -6.56 6.85
C PRO A 102 -9.29 -7.15 5.44
N VAL A 103 -10.40 -7.78 5.04
CA VAL A 103 -10.50 -8.48 3.77
C VAL A 103 -11.09 -7.51 2.74
N ALA A 104 -10.31 -7.20 1.70
CA ALA A 104 -10.78 -6.36 0.60
C ALA A 104 -11.57 -7.20 -0.41
N THR A 105 -12.90 -7.12 -0.35
CA THR A 105 -13.82 -7.86 -1.23
C THR A 105 -14.32 -6.99 -2.38
N LEU A 106 -14.93 -7.58 -3.41
CA LEU A 106 -15.56 -6.83 -4.50
C LEU A 106 -16.59 -5.78 -4.04
N ASP A 107 -17.22 -6.00 -2.89
CA ASP A 107 -18.31 -5.16 -2.36
C ASP A 107 -17.82 -4.11 -1.35
N GLY A 108 -16.53 -4.11 -1.01
CA GLY A 108 -15.98 -3.24 0.02
C GLY A 108 -15.00 -3.95 0.94
N VAL A 109 -14.70 -3.30 2.06
CA VAL A 109 -13.74 -3.80 3.05
C VAL A 109 -14.50 -4.49 4.17
N ASP A 110 -14.25 -5.79 4.35
CA ASP A 110 -14.74 -6.56 5.48
C ASP A 110 -13.75 -6.48 6.64
N TRP A 111 -14.17 -5.81 7.71
CA TRP A 111 -13.39 -5.62 8.93
C TRP A 111 -13.64 -6.70 9.99
N THR A 112 -14.52 -7.67 9.72
CA THR A 112 -15.03 -8.61 10.73
C THR A 112 -13.93 -9.43 11.40
N ALA A 113 -12.89 -9.81 10.65
CA ALA A 113 -11.75 -10.56 11.16
C ALA A 113 -10.65 -9.69 11.78
N CYS A 114 -10.78 -8.35 11.75
CA CYS A 114 -9.69 -7.41 12.02
C CYS A 114 -9.80 -6.81 13.44
N ASP A 115 -9.20 -7.45 14.45
CA ASP A 115 -9.28 -7.05 15.87
C ASP A 115 -7.95 -6.53 16.47
N THR A 116 -6.98 -6.14 15.62
CA THR A 116 -5.70 -5.59 16.10
C THR A 116 -5.77 -4.08 16.36
N SER A 117 -4.80 -3.53 17.09
CA SER A 117 -4.66 -2.07 17.27
C SER A 117 -4.47 -1.33 15.95
N TRP A 118 -3.83 -1.98 14.98
CA TRP A 118 -3.67 -1.49 13.61
C TRP A 118 -5.01 -1.44 12.87
N CYS A 119 -5.86 -2.47 13.02
CA CYS A 119 -7.22 -2.48 12.50
C CYS A 119 -8.11 -1.40 13.10
N ALA A 120 -8.04 -1.21 14.43
CA ALA A 120 -8.77 -0.15 15.11
C ALA A 120 -8.33 1.23 14.61
N PHE A 121 -7.02 1.46 14.49
CA PHE A 121 -6.49 2.70 13.95
C PHE A 121 -6.89 2.93 12.49
N ALA A 122 -6.83 1.90 11.64
CA ALA A 122 -7.22 2.01 10.24
C ALA A 122 -8.72 2.31 10.09
N ARG A 123 -9.58 1.67 10.90
CA ARG A 123 -11.01 2.01 10.98
C ARG A 123 -11.23 3.44 11.45
N ASP A 124 -10.47 3.89 12.45
CA ASP A 124 -10.53 5.27 12.92
C ASP A 124 -10.08 6.23 11.82
N VAL A 125 -8.99 5.97 11.11
CA VAL A 125 -8.49 6.81 10.01
C VAL A 125 -9.50 6.87 8.86
N GLU A 126 -10.10 5.73 8.51
CA GLU A 126 -11.19 5.68 7.53
C GLU A 126 -12.44 6.43 8.01
N GLY A 127 -12.75 6.38 9.31
CA GLY A 127 -13.94 6.99 9.93
C GLY A 127 -13.78 8.42 10.45
N LEU A 128 -12.55 8.96 10.54
CA LEU A 128 -12.24 10.28 11.12
C LEU A 128 -12.69 11.45 10.22
N TRP A 129 -13.09 11.20 8.98
CA TRP A 129 -13.66 12.22 8.11
C TRP A 129 -15.17 12.04 8.03
N THR A 130 -15.90 13.03 8.57
CA THR A 130 -17.36 13.14 8.75
C THR A 130 -18.19 13.20 7.46
N LEU A 131 -17.64 12.73 6.35
CA LEU A 131 -18.38 12.47 5.13
C LEU A 131 -18.74 10.99 5.20
N ASP A 132 -20.00 10.62 4.97
CA ASP A 132 -20.54 9.25 5.03
C ASP A 132 -19.78 8.19 4.17
N ASP A 133 -18.67 8.57 3.55
CA ASP A 133 -17.91 7.86 2.55
C ASP A 133 -16.46 7.48 2.98
N GLY A 134 -15.89 8.06 4.06
CA GLY A 134 -14.53 7.74 4.56
C GLY A 134 -13.34 8.30 3.76
N LEU A 135 -12.13 8.29 4.36
CA LEU A 135 -10.91 8.91 3.80
C LEU A 135 -10.52 8.33 2.44
N SER A 136 -10.57 6.99 2.31
CA SER A 136 -10.40 6.30 1.03
C SER A 136 -11.30 6.91 -0.05
N THR A 137 -12.58 7.13 0.23
CA THR A 137 -13.51 7.65 -0.77
C THR A 137 -13.30 9.14 -1.05
N VAL A 138 -12.89 9.93 -0.06
CA VAL A 138 -12.51 11.34 -0.27
C VAL A 138 -11.28 11.44 -1.18
N PHE A 139 -10.29 10.56 -0.99
CA PHE A 139 -9.11 10.51 -1.85
C PHE A 139 -9.45 10.02 -3.27
N ALA A 140 -10.39 9.06 -3.39
CA ALA A 140 -10.92 8.61 -4.67
C ALA A 140 -11.67 9.73 -5.42
N ARG A 141 -12.48 10.53 -4.73
CA ARG A 141 -13.34 11.58 -5.33
C ARG A 141 -12.63 12.91 -5.58
N SER A 142 -11.63 13.25 -4.78
CA SER A 142 -10.94 14.55 -4.87
C SER A 142 -10.05 14.70 -6.11
N GLY A 143 -9.82 13.63 -6.89
CA GLY A 143 -8.89 13.64 -8.01
C GLY A 143 -7.42 13.83 -7.60
N MET A 144 -7.14 13.89 -6.29
CA MET A 144 -5.78 13.83 -5.73
C MET A 144 -5.20 12.42 -5.81
N SER A 145 -6.04 11.42 -6.12
CA SER A 145 -5.60 10.06 -6.42
C SER A 145 -4.99 9.94 -7.82
N LEU A 146 -3.66 9.92 -7.88
CA LEU A 146 -2.91 9.57 -9.09
C LEU A 146 -2.72 8.04 -9.22
N GLY A 147 -3.78 7.23 -9.07
CA GLY A 147 -3.68 5.76 -9.08
C GLY A 147 -4.99 4.97 -9.24
N TRP A 148 -4.85 3.69 -9.61
CA TRP A 148 -5.85 2.64 -9.69
C TRP A 148 -6.27 2.19 -8.28
N TRP A 149 -7.58 2.02 -8.10
CA TRP A 149 -8.28 1.74 -6.84
C TRP A 149 -8.89 0.35 -6.88
N PRO A 150 -9.05 -0.28 -5.69
CA PRO A 150 -10.40 -0.21 -5.16
C PRO A 150 -10.57 0.27 -3.69
N TRP A 151 -9.54 0.37 -2.83
CA TRP A 151 -9.70 0.78 -1.40
C TRP A 151 -8.49 1.56 -0.81
N GLY A 152 -8.13 2.67 -1.44
CA GLY A 152 -6.93 3.49 -1.25
C GLY A 152 -6.78 4.34 0.03
N TYR A 153 -6.90 3.70 1.19
CA TYR A 153 -6.16 4.05 2.41
C TYR A 153 -6.12 2.86 3.37
N LEU A 154 -6.39 1.65 2.88
CA LEU A 154 -6.25 0.46 3.70
C LEU A 154 -4.81 0.23 4.10
N PRO A 155 -4.58 -0.36 5.29
CA PRO A 155 -3.30 -0.98 5.57
C PRO A 155 -3.15 -2.23 4.71
N TRP A 156 -2.17 -2.25 3.82
CA TRP A 156 -1.86 -3.43 3.03
C TRP A 156 -0.63 -4.10 3.59
N HIS A 157 -0.60 -5.42 3.67
CA HIS A 157 0.62 -6.13 3.97
C HIS A 157 1.64 -5.91 2.85
N ILE A 158 2.82 -5.41 3.19
CA ILE A 158 3.89 -5.09 2.22
C ILE A 158 5.10 -5.98 2.46
N GLU A 159 5.30 -6.91 1.56
CA GLU A 159 6.54 -7.68 1.48
C GLU A 159 7.53 -6.97 0.58
N VAL A 160 8.76 -6.79 1.08
CA VAL A 160 9.83 -6.15 0.32
C VAL A 160 10.78 -7.19 -0.24
N GLY A 161 10.96 -7.15 -1.56
CA GLY A 161 12.05 -7.82 -2.24
C GLY A 161 13.12 -6.82 -2.68
N ARG A 162 14.37 -7.27 -2.75
CA ARG A 162 15.39 -6.54 -3.52
C ARG A 162 15.40 -7.06 -4.95
N ALA A 163 15.46 -6.14 -5.90
CA ALA A 163 15.93 -6.48 -7.23
C ALA A 163 17.34 -7.05 -7.08
N ASN A 164 17.51 -8.37 -7.21
CA ASN A 164 18.81 -8.89 -7.62
C ASN A 164 19.01 -8.40 -9.05
N VAL A 165 19.51 -7.18 -9.20
CA VAL A 165 20.09 -6.73 -10.45
C VAL A 165 21.34 -7.58 -10.58
N GLY A 166 21.19 -8.75 -11.21
CA GLY A 166 22.33 -9.56 -11.62
C GLY A 166 23.26 -8.63 -12.37
N TRP A 167 24.44 -8.40 -11.79
CA TRP A 167 25.56 -7.88 -12.53
C TRP A 167 25.72 -8.80 -13.74
N CYS A 168 25.40 -8.28 -14.92
CA CYS A 168 25.96 -8.83 -16.15
C CYS A 168 27.46 -8.50 -16.13
N ASP A 169 28.23 -9.29 -15.39
CA ASP A 169 29.65 -9.41 -15.69
C ASP A 169 29.76 -10.18 -17.01
N ARG A 170 30.24 -9.45 -18.02
CA ARG A 170 30.65 -9.98 -19.31
C ARG A 170 31.84 -10.92 -19.18
#